data_AF-T1C6N9-F1
#
_entry.id   AF-T1C6N9-F1
#
_cell.length_a   1.000
_cell.length_b   1.000
_cell.length_c   1.000
_cell.angle_alpha   90.00
_cell.angle_beta   90.00
_cell.angle_gamma   90.00
#
_symmetry.space_group_name_H-M   'P 1'
#
loop_
_entity.id
_entity.type
_entity.pdbx_description
1 polymer ?
#
loop_
_entity_poly.entity_id
_entity_poly.type
_entity_poly.pdbx_seq_one_letter_code
_entity_poly.pdbx_strand_id
1 'polypeptide(L)'
;DVVARMRLSGQDEARCREWCDAVVTTEALPSLLEAVDEVHVLSSLAGFEALLRGKTVVCYGQPFYAGWGLTRDIRPVTRRQRRLSLEELVVGALLCYPLYLSRDGQRRLTPEEALDALVDWRAREGGAGTLVVGVLPHRGTDLCRGTLIVGGGSGKDGLK
;
A
#
# COMPACT_ATOMS: atom_id res chain seq x y z
N ASP A 1 -7.30 -3.91 -0.72
CA ASP A 1 -7.44 -4.81 -1.90
C ASP A 1 -8.64 -5.73 -1.75
N VAL A 2 -8.86 -6.34 -0.58
CA VAL A 2 -10.04 -7.17 -0.29
C VAL A 2 -11.36 -6.39 -0.40
N VAL A 3 -11.46 -5.22 0.24
CA VAL A 3 -12.68 -4.40 0.15
C VAL A 3 -12.93 -3.88 -1.27
N ALA A 4 -11.86 -3.64 -2.02
CA ALA A 4 -11.92 -3.28 -3.44
C ALA A 4 -12.19 -4.51 -4.36
N ARG A 5 -12.41 -5.71 -3.80
CA ARG A 5 -12.60 -7.00 -4.50
C ARG A 5 -11.45 -7.45 -5.41
N MET A 6 -10.27 -6.86 -5.23
CA MET A 6 -9.06 -7.24 -5.95
C MET A 6 -8.37 -8.46 -5.31
N ARG A 7 -8.86 -8.93 -4.15
CA ARG A 7 -8.35 -10.08 -3.42
C ARG A 7 -9.48 -10.76 -2.63
N LEU A 8 -9.40 -12.09 -2.48
CA LEU A 8 -10.34 -12.85 -1.66
C LEU A 8 -10.18 -12.49 -0.18
N SER A 9 -11.30 -12.52 0.55
CA SER A 9 -11.31 -12.31 1.99
C SER A 9 -10.62 -13.45 2.73
N GLY A 10 -9.95 -13.11 3.83
CA GLY A 10 -9.31 -14.09 4.71
C GLY A 10 -10.33 -14.84 5.57
N GLN A 11 -10.04 -16.09 5.95
CA GLN A 11 -10.92 -16.92 6.78
C GLN A 11 -11.28 -16.26 8.13
N ASP A 12 -10.41 -15.42 8.67
CA ASP A 12 -10.59 -14.72 9.96
C ASP A 12 -10.84 -13.20 9.83
N GLU A 13 -11.15 -12.69 8.64
CA GLU A 13 -11.30 -11.24 8.44
C GLU A 13 -12.43 -10.63 9.30
N ALA A 14 -13.47 -11.43 9.59
CA ALA A 14 -14.55 -11.06 10.50
C ALA A 14 -14.08 -10.84 11.95
N ARG A 15 -12.96 -11.46 12.35
CA ARG A 15 -12.37 -11.34 13.69
C ARG A 15 -11.41 -10.17 13.82
N CYS A 16 -11.13 -9.43 12.74
CA CYS A 16 -10.20 -8.31 12.77
C CYS A 16 -10.56 -7.26 13.85
N ARG A 17 -11.86 -7.09 14.12
CA ARG A 17 -12.39 -6.21 15.19
C ARG A 17 -11.92 -6.60 16.60
N GLU A 18 -11.48 -7.84 16.82
CA GLU A 18 -10.94 -8.28 18.11
C GLU A 18 -9.51 -7.73 18.36
N TRP A 19 -8.82 -7.28 17.32
CA TRP A 19 -7.40 -6.89 17.38
C TRP A 19 -7.13 -5.43 16.96
N CYS A 20 -8.17 -4.67 16.62
CA CYS A 20 -8.04 -3.26 16.24
C CYS A 20 -9.11 -2.41 16.91
N ASP A 21 -8.75 -1.17 17.24
CA ASP A 21 -9.67 -0.20 17.84
C ASP A 21 -10.74 0.28 16.83
N ALA A 22 -10.41 0.24 15.53
CA ALA A 22 -11.32 0.63 14.46
C ALA A 22 -11.04 -0.13 13.16
N VAL A 23 -12.12 -0.43 12.43
CA VAL A 23 -12.09 -0.91 11.05
C VAL A 23 -12.75 0.15 10.19
N VAL A 24 -11.98 0.87 9.35
CA VAL A 24 -12.58 1.84 8.42
C VAL A 24 -12.63 1.24 7.02
N THR A 25 -13.82 1.34 6.46
CA THR A 25 -14.18 0.75 5.17
C THR A 25 -14.75 1.80 4.19
N THR A 26 -14.49 3.08 4.39
CA THR A 26 -15.11 4.14 3.58
C THR A 26 -14.13 5.21 3.12
N GLU A 27 -12.95 5.30 3.72
CA GLU A 27 -11.98 6.36 3.48
C GLU A 27 -10.91 5.94 2.48
N ALA A 28 -10.43 6.90 1.68
CA ALA A 28 -9.37 6.66 0.72
C ALA A 28 -8.02 6.48 1.43
N LEU A 29 -7.25 5.46 1.02
CA LEU A 29 -5.92 5.18 1.58
C LEU A 29 -4.99 6.41 1.62
N PRO A 30 -4.90 7.28 0.59
CA PRO A 30 -4.10 8.50 0.68
C PRO A 30 -4.40 9.36 1.91
N SER A 31 -5.69 9.63 2.18
CA SER A 31 -6.12 10.45 3.31
C SER A 31 -5.75 9.81 4.66
N LEU A 32 -5.76 8.48 4.71
CA LEU A 32 -5.48 7.73 5.93
C LEU A 32 -4.00 7.65 6.21
N LEU A 33 -3.19 7.49 5.16
CA LEU A 33 -1.74 7.56 5.28
C LEU A 33 -1.28 8.91 5.81
N GLU A 34 -1.98 10.00 5.49
CA GLU A 34 -1.69 11.32 6.07
C GLU A 34 -1.94 11.35 7.59
N ALA A 35 -2.99 10.68 8.06
CA ALA A 35 -3.44 10.69 9.45
C ALA A 35 -2.72 9.73 10.41
N VAL A 36 -1.81 8.87 9.90
CA VAL A 36 -1.10 7.87 10.71
C VAL A 36 0.41 8.06 10.68
N ASP A 37 1.11 7.45 11.63
CA ASP A 37 2.57 7.57 11.79
C ASP A 37 3.30 6.31 11.37
N GLU A 38 2.67 5.17 11.63
CA GLU A 38 3.20 3.84 11.35
C GLU A 38 2.18 3.00 10.60
N VAL A 39 2.66 2.25 9.60
CA VAL A 39 1.84 1.38 8.75
C VAL A 39 2.36 -0.05 8.84
N HIS A 40 1.49 -0.96 9.27
CA HIS A 40 1.76 -2.37 9.48
C HIS A 40 1.17 -3.18 8.34
N VAL A 41 2.01 -3.95 7.65
CA VAL A 41 1.62 -4.67 6.44
C VAL A 41 2.15 -6.09 6.43
N LEU A 42 1.37 -7.01 5.85
CA LEU A 42 1.89 -8.32 5.45
C LEU A 42 2.65 -8.19 4.13
N SER A 43 1.94 -7.91 3.04
CA SER A 43 2.52 -7.75 1.69
C SER A 43 1.78 -6.74 0.81
N SER A 44 0.97 -5.87 1.41
CA SER A 44 0.14 -4.90 0.68
C SER A 44 1.00 -3.83 -0.01
N LEU A 45 0.59 -3.35 -1.19
CA LEU A 45 1.22 -2.19 -1.83
C LEU A 45 1.08 -0.90 -1.00
N ALA A 46 0.13 -0.83 -0.07
CA ALA A 46 -0.02 0.29 0.85
C ALA A 46 1.25 0.59 1.67
N GLY A 47 2.06 -0.43 1.97
CA GLY A 47 3.34 -0.22 2.65
C GLY A 47 4.36 0.51 1.77
N PHE A 48 4.36 0.27 0.45
CA PHE A 48 5.20 1.05 -0.47
C PHE A 48 4.70 2.49 -0.57
N GLU A 49 3.38 2.68 -0.67
CA GLU A 49 2.77 4.01 -0.72
C GLU A 49 3.04 4.83 0.56
N ALA A 50 3.09 4.17 1.71
CA ALA A 50 3.45 4.76 2.99
C ALA A 50 4.93 5.20 3.03
N LEU A 51 5.85 4.40 2.49
CA LEU A 51 7.27 4.80 2.36
C LEU A 51 7.43 6.07 1.52
N LEU A 52 6.69 6.19 0.40
CA LEU A 52 6.71 7.40 -0.44
C LEU A 52 6.26 8.67 0.31
N ARG A 53 5.45 8.51 1.36
CA ARG A 53 4.98 9.60 2.24
C ARG A 53 5.85 9.79 3.48
N GLY A 54 6.99 9.12 3.57
CA GLY A 54 7.90 9.20 4.71
C GLY A 54 7.33 8.61 6.00
N LYS A 55 6.35 7.69 5.91
CA LYS A 55 5.79 7.02 7.08
C LYS A 55 6.65 5.84 7.51
N THR A 56 6.61 5.52 8.80
CA THR A 56 7.27 4.31 9.30
C THR A 56 6.48 3.09 8.82
N VAL A 57 7.17 2.05 8.34
CA VAL A 57 6.51 0.86 7.80
C VAL A 57 7.06 -0.40 8.46
N VAL A 58 6.16 -1.21 9.02
CA VAL A 58 6.45 -2.53 9.61
C VAL A 58 5.96 -3.63 8.70
N CYS A 59 6.88 -4.49 8.27
CA CYS A 59 6.59 -5.64 7.42
C CYS A 59 6.56 -6.93 8.23
N TYR A 60 5.41 -7.59 8.24
CA TYR A 60 5.24 -8.94 8.80
C TYR A 60 5.51 -10.03 7.75
N GLY A 61 5.28 -9.72 6.48
CA GLY A 61 5.70 -10.54 5.34
C GLY A 61 6.98 -10.01 4.71
N GLN A 62 7.24 -10.45 3.47
CA GLN A 62 8.46 -10.10 2.72
C GLN A 62 8.13 -9.47 1.35
N PRO A 63 7.37 -8.34 1.30
CA PRO A 63 7.04 -7.67 0.04
C PRO A 63 8.31 -7.17 -0.67
N PHE A 64 8.18 -6.74 -1.93
CA PHE A 64 9.34 -6.35 -2.76
C PHE A 64 10.19 -5.22 -2.14
N TYR A 65 9.55 -4.33 -1.37
CA TYR A 65 10.17 -3.17 -0.72
C TYR A 65 10.76 -3.47 0.68
N ALA A 66 10.54 -4.66 1.25
CA ALA A 66 11.13 -5.06 2.54
C ALA A 66 12.62 -5.46 2.40
N GLY A 67 13.38 -5.47 3.50
CA GLY A 67 14.75 -6.01 3.52
C GLY A 67 15.82 -5.11 2.91
N TRP A 68 15.47 -3.88 2.52
CA TRP A 68 16.43 -2.90 1.98
C TRP A 68 16.85 -1.84 3.00
N GLY A 69 16.45 -2.01 4.27
CA GLY A 69 16.74 -1.05 5.35
C GLY A 69 15.83 0.18 5.38
N LEU A 70 14.73 0.17 4.62
CA LEU A 70 13.69 1.21 4.59
C LEU A 70 12.47 0.85 5.46
N THR A 71 12.36 -0.40 5.88
CA THR A 71 11.25 -0.94 6.67
C THR A 71 11.75 -1.62 7.93
N ARG A 72 10.89 -1.71 8.95
CA ARG A 72 11.11 -2.60 10.09
C ARG A 72 10.54 -3.98 9.76
N ASP A 73 11.43 -4.93 9.48
CA ASP A 73 11.04 -6.28 9.08
C ASP A 73 10.97 -7.24 10.26
N ILE A 74 9.76 -7.71 10.59
CA ILE A 74 9.55 -8.72 11.64
C ILE A 74 10.08 -10.10 11.21
N ARG A 75 10.08 -10.36 9.89
CA ARG A 75 10.68 -11.55 9.27
C ARG A 75 11.75 -11.12 8.25
N PRO A 76 13.02 -10.92 8.68
CA PRO A 76 14.08 -10.42 7.82
C PRO A 76 14.26 -11.21 6.53
N VAL A 77 14.55 -10.51 5.43
CA VAL A 77 14.75 -11.12 4.10
C VAL A 77 16.23 -11.46 3.89
N THR A 78 16.63 -12.70 4.17
CA THR A 78 18.04 -13.13 4.13
C THR A 78 18.75 -12.95 2.79
N ARG A 79 18.01 -12.95 1.67
CA ARG A 79 18.59 -12.75 0.32
C ARG A 79 18.89 -11.28 -0.01
N ARG A 80 18.35 -10.31 0.75
CA ARG A 80 18.54 -8.87 0.53
C ARG A 80 19.58 -8.37 1.53
N GLN A 81 20.79 -8.11 1.03
CA GLN A 81 21.95 -7.73 1.86
C GLN A 81 22.39 -6.28 1.64
N ARG A 82 21.81 -5.60 0.63
CA ARG A 82 22.09 -4.20 0.34
C ARG A 82 21.14 -3.31 1.11
N ARG A 83 21.61 -2.11 1.46
CA ARG A 83 20.73 -1.01 1.87
C ARG A 83 20.46 -0.14 0.65
N LEU A 84 19.22 0.31 0.49
CA LEU A 84 18.82 1.23 -0.57
C LEU A 84 18.33 2.54 0.02
N SER A 85 18.50 3.64 -0.70
CA SER A 85 17.67 4.83 -0.48
C SER A 85 16.25 4.60 -1.01
N LEU A 86 15.33 5.47 -0.62
CA LEU A 86 13.96 5.41 -1.14
C LEU A 86 13.94 5.65 -2.65
N GLU A 87 14.77 6.58 -3.14
CA GLU A 87 14.92 6.91 -4.55
C GLU A 87 15.42 5.69 -5.35
N GLU A 88 16.43 4.97 -4.86
CA GLU A 88 16.92 3.76 -5.53
C GLU A 88 15.82 2.69 -5.64
N LEU A 89 15.03 2.50 -4.58
CA LEU A 89 13.89 1.59 -4.61
C LEU A 89 12.82 2.05 -5.61
N VAL A 90 12.51 3.35 -5.65
CA VAL A 90 11.55 3.96 -6.59
C VAL A 90 11.99 3.78 -8.03
N VAL A 91 13.25 4.10 -8.34
CA VAL A 91 13.83 3.91 -9.68
C VAL A 91 13.71 2.46 -10.09
N GLY A 92 14.10 1.52 -9.22
CA GLY A 92 13.99 0.09 -9.52
C GLY A 92 12.53 -0.33 -9.77
N ALA A 93 11.61 0.05 -8.89
CA ALA A 93 10.24 -0.45 -8.88
C ALA A 93 9.31 0.23 -9.90
N LEU A 94 9.53 1.52 -10.21
CA LEU A 94 8.64 2.32 -11.04
C LEU A 94 9.26 2.76 -12.37
N LEU A 95 10.60 2.80 -12.51
CA LEU A 95 11.23 3.24 -13.76
C LEU A 95 11.81 2.06 -14.54
N CYS A 96 12.59 1.20 -13.87
CA CYS A 96 13.36 0.17 -14.57
C CYS A 96 12.63 -1.17 -14.73
N TYR A 97 11.83 -1.58 -13.73
CA TYR A 97 11.18 -2.88 -13.74
C TYR A 97 9.90 -2.97 -14.60
N PRO A 98 8.95 -2.02 -14.53
CA PRO A 98 7.70 -2.13 -15.27
C PRO A 98 7.80 -1.66 -16.72
N LEU A 99 6.84 -2.09 -17.55
CA LEU A 99 6.60 -1.55 -18.88
C LEU A 99 5.32 -0.71 -18.86
N TYR A 100 5.40 0.54 -19.30
CA TYR A 100 4.23 1.40 -19.49
C TYR A 100 3.83 1.40 -20.95
N LEU A 101 2.53 1.25 -21.20
CA LEU A 101 1.95 1.23 -22.54
C LEU A 101 0.83 2.25 -22.62
N SER A 102 0.66 2.85 -23.80
CA SER A 102 -0.53 3.65 -24.11
C SER A 102 -1.79 2.81 -24.00
N ARG A 103 -2.94 3.47 -23.82
CA ARG A 103 -4.25 2.79 -23.63
C ARG A 103 -4.65 1.90 -24.81
N ASP A 104 -4.22 2.25 -26.02
CA ASP A 104 -4.40 1.45 -27.24
C ASP A 104 -3.34 0.34 -27.41
N GLY A 105 -2.37 0.26 -26.49
CA GLY A 105 -1.28 -0.71 -26.48
C GLY A 105 -0.23 -0.51 -27.57
N GLN A 106 -0.32 0.55 -28.38
CA GLN A 106 0.50 0.72 -29.57
C GLN A 106 1.86 1.37 -29.29
N ARG A 107 2.00 2.09 -28.17
CA ARG A 107 3.21 2.84 -27.83
C ARG A 107 3.70 2.49 -26.44
N ARG A 108 5.02 2.37 -26.30
CA ARG A 108 5.68 2.36 -25.00
C ARG A 108 5.77 3.78 -24.46
N LEU A 109 5.41 3.94 -23.19
CA LEU A 109 5.46 5.21 -22.49
C LEU A 109 6.61 5.21 -21.50
N THR A 110 7.10 6.39 -21.14
CA THR A 110 7.83 6.57 -19.90
C THR A 110 6.86 6.56 -18.70
N PRO A 111 7.34 6.34 -17.46
CA PRO A 111 6.50 6.44 -16.27
C PRO A 111 5.83 7.82 -16.13
N GLU A 112 6.53 8.90 -16.51
CA GLU A 112 6.01 10.27 -16.49
C GLU A 112 4.89 10.46 -17.50
N GLU A 113 5.08 10.02 -18.75
CA GLU A 113 4.03 10.06 -19.78
C GLU A 113 2.79 9.23 -19.37
N ALA A 114 3.01 8.09 -18.72
CA ALA A 114 1.93 7.26 -18.21
C ALA A 114 1.17 7.95 -17.07
N LEU A 115 1.87 8.64 -16.18
CA LEU A 115 1.25 9.44 -15.12
C LEU A 115 0.41 10.57 -15.69
N ASP A 116 0.94 11.34 -16.64
CA ASP A 116 0.23 12.43 -17.30
C ASP A 116 -1.04 11.91 -17.99
N ALA A 117 -0.95 10.80 -18.71
CA ALA A 117 -2.09 10.16 -19.35
C ALA A 117 -3.18 9.72 -18.34
N LEU A 118 -2.79 9.20 -17.16
CA LEU A 118 -3.72 8.83 -16.10
C LEU A 118 -4.41 10.05 -15.48
N VAL A 119 -3.68 11.15 -15.28
CA VAL A 119 -4.24 12.42 -14.78
C VAL A 119 -5.26 12.98 -15.75
N ASP A 120 -4.90 13.06 -17.04
CA ASP A 120 -5.78 13.49 -18.11
C ASP A 120 -7.04 12.64 -18.21
N TRP A 121 -6.88 11.33 -18.09
CA TRP A 121 -8.00 10.39 -18.13
C TRP A 121 -8.95 10.61 -16.96
N ARG A 122 -8.42 10.74 -15.74
CA ARG A 122 -9.21 11.01 -14.53
C ARG A 122 -10.00 12.31 -14.64
N ALA A 123 -9.40 13.35 -15.23
CA ALA A 123 -10.07 14.64 -15.44
C ALA A 123 -11.24 14.55 -16.44
N ARG A 124 -11.15 13.67 -17.45
CA ARG A 124 -12.19 13.49 -18.48
C ARG A 124 -13.34 12.59 -18.04
N GLU A 125 -13.06 11.53 -17.28
CA GLU A 125 -14.07 10.53 -16.89
C GLU A 125 -14.71 10.77 -15.52
N GLY A 126 -14.34 11.84 -14.80
CA GLY A 126 -14.92 12.14 -13.49
C GLY A 126 -14.59 11.05 -12.47
N GLY A 127 -13.32 10.99 -12.05
CA GLY A 127 -12.76 9.89 -11.26
C GLY A 127 -13.57 9.49 -10.01
N ALA A 128 -14.35 8.40 -10.13
CA ALA A 128 -14.94 7.68 -9.02
C ALA A 128 -14.22 6.34 -8.83
N GLY A 129 -13.07 6.39 -8.15
CA GLY A 129 -12.37 5.20 -7.65
C GLY A 129 -12.31 5.27 -6.14
N THR A 130 -13.35 4.81 -5.46
CA THR A 130 -13.40 4.70 -3.99
C THR A 130 -12.45 3.58 -3.56
N LEU A 131 -11.24 3.95 -3.12
CA LEU A 131 -10.41 3.06 -2.33
C LEU A 131 -10.86 3.19 -0.87
N VAL A 132 -10.83 2.08 -0.15
CA VAL A 132 -11.40 1.92 1.18
C VAL A 132 -10.32 1.38 2.12
N VAL A 133 -9.93 2.16 3.14
CA VAL A 133 -8.99 1.79 4.22
C VAL A 133 -9.39 2.47 5.56
N GLY A 134 -8.81 2.02 6.69
CA GLY A 134 -8.91 2.42 8.12
C GLY A 134 -8.40 3.82 8.54
N VAL A 135 -9.13 4.71 9.28
CA VAL A 135 -8.77 5.56 10.49
C VAL A 135 -9.79 6.74 10.73
N LEU A 136 -9.98 7.19 12.00
CA LEU A 136 -11.01 8.12 12.55
C LEU A 136 -10.41 9.44 13.11
N PRO A 137 -11.10 10.62 13.10
CA PRO A 137 -10.60 11.87 13.71
C PRO A 137 -11.04 12.08 15.17
N HIS A 138 -10.20 12.75 15.97
CA HIS A 138 -10.41 13.03 17.40
C HIS A 138 -11.02 14.42 17.63
N ARG A 139 -12.04 14.52 18.50
CA ARG A 139 -12.41 15.79 19.16
C ARG A 139 -11.68 15.90 20.50
N GLY A 140 -10.89 16.95 20.69
CA GLY A 140 -10.57 17.52 22.01
C GLY A 140 -9.16 17.24 22.57
N THR A 141 -8.21 18.10 22.15
CA THR A 141 -7.00 18.57 22.87
C THR A 141 -5.98 17.55 23.40
N ASP A 142 -5.22 16.92 22.50
CA ASP A 142 -3.76 17.06 22.34
C ASP A 142 -3.28 16.11 21.22
N LEU A 143 -2.38 16.59 20.35
CA LEU A 143 -1.96 15.94 19.09
C LEU A 143 -1.20 14.62 19.32
N CYS A 144 -1.87 13.46 19.22
CA CYS A 144 -1.21 12.14 19.29
C CYS A 144 -1.68 11.17 18.17
N ARG A 145 -1.01 11.27 17.02
CA ARG A 145 -0.35 10.19 16.24
C ARG A 145 -0.82 8.71 16.43
N GLY A 146 -1.23 8.03 15.34
CA GLY A 146 -1.86 6.68 15.32
C GLY A 146 -1.23 5.65 14.35
N THR A 147 -1.64 4.37 14.43
CA THR A 147 -1.08 3.23 13.66
C THR A 147 -2.11 2.63 12.69
N LEU A 148 -1.73 2.36 11.43
CA LEU A 148 -2.59 1.72 10.41
C LEU A 148 -2.16 0.27 10.13
N ILE A 149 -3.07 -0.68 10.31
CA ILE A 149 -2.86 -2.08 9.88
C ILE A 149 -3.56 -2.32 8.55
N VAL A 150 -2.80 -2.70 7.51
CA VAL A 150 -3.36 -3.07 6.20
C VAL A 150 -3.30 -4.59 6.03
N GLY A 151 -4.42 -5.23 6.35
CA GLY A 151 -4.64 -6.65 6.14
C GLY A 151 -5.05 -6.98 4.70
N GLY A 152 -4.49 -8.06 4.17
CA GLY A 152 -4.97 -8.71 2.95
C GLY A 152 -4.87 -10.22 3.16
N GLY A 153 -6.02 -10.92 3.08
CA GLY A 153 -6.10 -12.35 3.33
C GLY A 153 -5.22 -13.15 2.36
N SER A 154 -4.32 -13.98 2.88
CA SER A 154 -3.70 -15.06 2.09
C SER A 154 -4.53 -16.32 2.28
N GLY A 155 -5.40 -16.65 1.34
CA GLY A 155 -5.97 -17.98 1.25
C GLY A 155 -4.86 -18.99 0.98
N LYS A 156 -4.61 -19.88 1.93
CA LYS A 156 -3.92 -21.15 1.70
C LYS A 156 -4.88 -22.28 2.09
N ASP A 157 -5.75 -22.64 1.17
CA ASP A 157 -6.34 -23.98 1.12
C ASP A 157 -5.71 -24.59 -0.14
N GLY A 158 -4.81 -25.59 -0.06
CA GLY A 158 -5.10 -26.91 0.46
C GLY A 158 -5.24 -27.85 -0.73
N LEU A 159 -4.14 -28.08 -1.46
CA LEU A 159 -4.09 -29.11 -2.51
C LEU A 159 -3.98 -30.47 -1.81
N LYS A 160 -5.12 -31.16 -1.69
CA LYS A 160 -5.19 -32.62 -1.65
C LYS A 160 -5.88 -33.06 -2.93
#